data_AF-X1PIQ2-F1
#
_entry.id   AF-X1PIQ2-F1
#
_cell.length_a   1.000
_cell.length_b   1.000
_cell.length_c   1.000
_cell.angle_alpha   90.00
_cell.angle_beta   90.00
_cell.angle_gamma   90.00
#
_symmetry.space_group_name_H-M   'P 1'
#
loop_
_entity.id
_entity.type
_entity.pdbx_description
1 polymer ?
#
loop_
_entity_poly.entity_id
_entity_poly.type
_entity_poly.pdbx_seq_one_letter_code
_entity_poly.pdbx_strand_id
1 'polypeptide(L)'
;MELVRKTGEEIAKKYKVRFAEEIFNYHPPIFTSPDNPYVKKFMQVAGIKEASIIKYCTDGGTIIPEKKIPFIIFGPGDIAQAHQNDEYIELDTLYQSVDTFINFFSTRGRLFMLSN
;
A
#
# COMPACT_ATOMS: atom_id res chain seq x y z
N MET A 1 -12.30 -3.58 -17.83
CA MET A 1 -12.16 -4.47 -19.00
C MET A 1 -13.29 -4.28 -20.01
N GLU A 2 -14.56 -4.39 -19.61
CA GLU A 2 -15.70 -4.22 -20.53
C GLU A 2 -15.64 -2.91 -21.33
N LEU A 3 -15.34 -1.78 -20.66
CA LEU A 3 -15.17 -0.49 -21.33
C LEU A 3 -14.04 -0.50 -22.38
N VAL A 4 -12.88 -1.06 -22.04
CA VAL A 4 -11.72 -1.14 -22.94
C VAL A 4 -12.06 -1.95 -24.19
N ARG A 5 -12.69 -3.12 -23.99
CA ARG A 5 -13.14 -3.97 -25.09
C ARG A 5 -14.12 -3.26 -26.00
N LYS A 6 -15.18 -2.68 -25.41
CA LYS A 6 -16.22 -1.96 -26.15
C LYS A 6 -15.63 -0.80 -26.96
N THR A 7 -14.81 0.03 -26.33
CA THR A 7 -14.15 1.15 -27.02
C THR A 7 -13.19 0.67 -28.11
N GLY A 8 -12.43 -0.41 -27.86
CA GLY A 8 -11.54 -1.02 -28.83
C GLY A 8 -12.29 -1.53 -30.07
N GLU A 9 -13.40 -2.24 -29.88
CA GLU A 9 -14.29 -2.74 -30.94
C GLU A 9 -14.93 -1.60 -31.75
N GLU A 10 -15.39 -0.54 -31.07
CA GLU A 10 -15.96 0.65 -31.72
C GLU A 10 -14.94 1.37 -32.62
N ILE A 11 -13.71 1.56 -32.13
CA ILE A 11 -12.60 2.16 -32.89
C ILE A 11 -12.21 1.26 -34.07
N ALA A 12 -12.07 -0.05 -33.84
CA ALA A 12 -11.74 -1.03 -34.86
C ALA A 12 -12.74 -0.97 -36.03
N LYS A 13 -14.03 -0.91 -35.71
CA LYS A 13 -15.11 -0.77 -36.70
C LYS A 13 -15.03 0.56 -37.45
N LYS A 14 -14.86 1.69 -36.74
CA LYS A 14 -14.85 3.03 -37.32
C LYS A 14 -13.69 3.23 -38.31
N TYR A 15 -12.51 2.74 -37.96
CA TYR A 15 -11.29 2.96 -38.73
C TYR A 15 -10.87 1.76 -39.58
N LYS A 16 -11.64 0.67 -39.56
CA LYS A 16 -11.37 -0.58 -40.31
C LYS A 16 -10.01 -1.19 -39.97
N VAL A 17 -9.69 -1.24 -38.68
CA VAL A 17 -8.46 -1.86 -38.13
C VAL A 17 -8.81 -3.08 -37.29
N ARG A 18 -7.80 -3.87 -36.89
CA ARG A 18 -7.97 -5.00 -35.97
C ARG A 18 -7.70 -4.57 -34.53
N PHE A 19 -8.50 -5.09 -33.61
CA PHE A 19 -8.33 -4.95 -32.16
C PHE A 19 -8.19 -6.33 -31.53
N ALA A 20 -7.26 -6.47 -30.60
CA ALA A 20 -7.08 -7.64 -29.75
C ALA A 20 -6.70 -7.16 -28.35
N GLU A 21 -7.14 -7.87 -27.32
CA GLU A 21 -6.79 -7.59 -25.93
C GLU A 21 -6.31 -8.86 -25.23
N GLU A 22 -5.38 -8.68 -24.30
CA GLU A 22 -4.87 -9.72 -23.42
C GLU A 22 -4.67 -9.14 -22.02
N ILE A 23 -5.14 -9.86 -20.99
CA ILE A 23 -4.84 -9.54 -19.60
C ILE A 23 -3.64 -10.37 -19.18
N PHE A 24 -2.45 -9.78 -19.20
CA PHE A 24 -1.21 -10.48 -18.84
C PHE A 24 -0.82 -10.28 -17.36
N ASN A 25 -1.44 -9.33 -16.66
CA ASN A 25 -1.15 -9.06 -15.26
C ASN A 25 -2.39 -8.52 -14.54
N TYR A 26 -2.89 -9.27 -13.55
CA TYR A 26 -4.06 -8.88 -12.77
C TYR A 26 -3.79 -9.09 -11.28
N HIS A 27 -3.93 -8.01 -10.51
CA HIS A 27 -3.81 -8.03 -9.05
C HIS A 27 -5.17 -7.61 -8.45
N PRO A 28 -5.85 -8.50 -7.71
CA PRO A 28 -7.09 -8.14 -7.05
C PRO A 28 -6.83 -7.13 -5.92
N PRO A 29 -7.83 -6.32 -5.54
CA PRO A 29 -7.70 -5.42 -4.40
C PRO A 29 -7.49 -6.20 -3.11
N ILE A 30 -6.68 -5.63 -2.23
CA ILE A 30 -6.40 -6.18 -0.90
C ILE A 30 -7.05 -5.30 0.14
N PHE A 31 -7.67 -5.93 1.12
CA PHE A 31 -8.33 -5.25 2.22
C PHE A 31 -8.04 -5.92 3.55
N THR A 32 -7.56 -5.13 4.51
CA THR A 32 -7.49 -5.50 5.92
C THR A 32 -8.43 -4.58 6.67
N SER A 33 -9.36 -5.15 7.44
CA SER A 33 -10.28 -4.35 8.25
C SER A 33 -9.52 -3.46 9.25
N PRO A 34 -9.89 -2.18 9.42
CA PRO A 34 -9.33 -1.34 10.47
C PRO A 34 -9.65 -1.86 11.88
N ASP A 35 -10.64 -2.74 12.02
CA ASP A 35 -10.94 -3.41 13.30
C ASP A 35 -10.01 -4.57 13.64
N ASN A 36 -9.16 -4.98 12.69
CA ASN A 36 -8.18 -6.03 12.92
C ASN A 36 -7.24 -5.63 14.08
N PRO A 37 -6.98 -6.52 15.05
CA PRO A 37 -6.18 -6.18 16.23
C PRO A 37 -4.76 -5.73 15.90
N TYR A 38 -4.15 -6.25 14.82
CA TYR A 38 -2.83 -5.84 14.38
C TYR A 38 -2.84 -4.45 13.75
N VAL A 39 -3.89 -4.11 13.00
CA VAL A 39 -4.07 -2.75 12.44
C VAL A 39 -4.28 -1.74 13.56
N LYS A 40 -5.18 -2.02 14.51
CA LYS A 40 -5.40 -1.16 15.69
C LYS A 40 -4.13 -0.94 16.50
N LYS A 41 -3.38 -2.01 16.79
CA LYS A 41 -2.10 -1.92 17.50
C LYS A 41 -1.10 -1.08 16.71
N PHE A 42 -0.98 -1.30 15.39
CA PHE A 42 -0.04 -0.56 14.55
C PHE A 42 -0.38 0.94 14.54
N MET A 43 -1.65 1.29 14.36
CA MET A 43 -2.11 2.68 14.41
C MET A 43 -1.80 3.36 15.75
N GLN A 44 -1.97 2.67 16.87
CA GLN A 44 -1.61 3.19 18.19
C GLN A 44 -0.11 3.47 18.31
N VAL A 45 0.74 2.54 17.83
CA VAL A 45 2.20 2.69 17.87
C VAL A 45 2.68 3.80 16.94
N ALA A 46 2.09 3.89 15.74
CA ALA A 46 2.42 4.91 14.76
C ALA A 46 1.84 6.30 15.10
N GLY A 47 1.01 6.43 16.14
CA GLY A 47 0.32 7.69 16.47
C GLY A 47 -0.71 8.11 15.42
N ILE A 48 -1.22 7.19 14.62
CA ILE A 48 -2.15 7.44 13.51
C ILE A 48 -3.59 7.20 13.98
N LYS A 49 -4.49 8.14 13.65
CA LYS A 49 -5.91 8.05 14.03
C LYS A 49 -6.74 7.20 13.08
N GLU A 50 -6.40 7.20 11.79
CA GLU A 50 -7.17 6.53 10.74
C GLU A 50 -6.26 5.86 9.71
N ALA A 51 -6.60 4.62 9.32
CA ALA A 51 -5.97 3.94 8.20
C ALA A 51 -6.60 4.40 6.88
N SER A 52 -5.79 4.53 5.83
CA SER A 52 -6.24 4.97 4.51
C SER A 52 -6.16 3.85 3.48
N ILE A 53 -7.03 3.91 2.47
CA ILE A 53 -6.93 3.07 1.27
C ILE A 53 -6.15 3.84 0.21
N ILE A 54 -5.19 3.16 -0.40
CA ILE A 54 -4.28 3.72 -1.40
C ILE A 54 -4.54 3.10 -2.78
N LYS A 55 -4.14 3.81 -3.84
CA LYS A 55 -4.39 3.43 -5.25
C LYS A 55 -3.10 3.05 -6.01
N TYR A 56 -2.11 2.52 -5.29
CA TYR A 56 -0.87 2.01 -5.88
C TYR A 56 -0.63 0.56 -5.47
N CYS A 57 0.19 -0.15 -6.26
CA CYS A 57 0.50 -1.55 -6.06
C CYS A 57 1.73 -1.72 -5.16
N THR A 58 1.78 -2.84 -4.44
CA THR A 58 2.95 -3.35 -3.72
C THR A 58 3.03 -4.85 -3.96
N ASP A 59 4.10 -5.50 -3.51
CA ASP A 59 4.20 -6.98 -3.54
C ASP A 59 3.04 -7.68 -2.82
N GLY A 60 2.36 -6.96 -1.91
CA GLY A 60 1.11 -7.41 -1.30
C GLY A 60 0.11 -7.90 -2.34
N GLY A 61 0.01 -7.22 -3.50
CA GLY A 61 -0.87 -7.55 -4.63
C GLY A 61 -0.83 -9.00 -5.04
N THR A 62 0.36 -9.61 -4.98
CA THR A 62 0.61 -11.02 -5.32
C THR A 62 0.54 -11.91 -4.07
N ILE A 63 1.08 -11.45 -2.94
CA ILE A 63 1.26 -12.29 -1.74
C ILE A 63 -0.06 -12.53 -1.00
N ILE A 64 -0.87 -11.49 -0.81
CA ILE A 64 -2.02 -11.51 0.10
C ILE A 64 -3.20 -12.33 -0.41
N PRO A 65 -3.54 -12.33 -1.72
CA PRO A 65 -4.59 -13.22 -2.23
C PRO A 65 -4.34 -14.70 -1.92
N GLU A 66 -3.07 -15.11 -1.97
CA GLU A 66 -2.63 -16.48 -1.68
C GLU A 66 -2.54 -16.76 -0.17
N LYS A 67 -1.92 -15.85 0.59
CA LYS A 67 -1.62 -16.09 2.01
C LYS A 67 -2.77 -15.76 2.96
N LYS A 68 -3.68 -14.86 2.57
CA LYS A 68 -4.86 -14.46 3.35
C LYS A 68 -4.53 -14.03 4.79
N ILE A 69 -3.41 -13.32 4.95
CA ILE A 69 -2.96 -12.75 6.23
C ILE A 69 -3.22 -11.24 6.28
N PRO A 70 -3.35 -10.63 7.48
CA PRO A 70 -3.47 -9.19 7.61
C PRO A 70 -2.27 -8.47 6.98
N PHE A 71 -2.55 -7.37 6.27
CA PHE A 71 -1.55 -6.60 5.54
C PHE A 71 -1.69 -5.11 5.82
N ILE A 72 -0.55 -4.45 6.07
CA ILE A 72 -0.43 -3.01 6.31
C ILE A 72 0.69 -2.50 5.41
N ILE A 73 0.47 -1.38 4.75
CA ILE A 73 1.53 -0.63 4.06
C ILE A 73 1.95 0.51 4.97
N PHE A 74 3.24 0.61 5.25
CA PHE A 74 3.83 1.64 6.08
C PHE A 74 5.28 1.89 5.65
N GLY A 75 5.68 3.15 5.68
CA GLY A 75 7.05 3.57 5.41
C GLY A 75 7.16 5.08 5.33
N PRO A 76 8.39 5.61 5.30
CA PRO A 76 8.65 7.03 5.10
C PRO A 76 8.46 7.42 3.63
N GLY A 77 8.42 8.73 3.38
CA GLY A 77 8.37 9.31 2.04
C GLY A 77 6.97 9.76 1.62
N ASP A 78 6.94 10.58 0.56
CA ASP A 78 5.72 11.03 -0.10
C ASP A 78 5.61 10.31 -1.45
N ILE A 79 4.42 9.77 -1.74
CA ILE A 79 4.14 9.15 -3.03
C ILE A 79 4.31 10.13 -4.20
N ALA A 80 4.18 11.44 -3.95
CA ALA A 80 4.43 12.48 -4.95
C ALA A 80 5.91 12.59 -5.36
N GLN A 81 6.86 12.12 -4.52
CA GLN A 81 8.29 12.08 -4.81
C GLN A 81 8.74 10.76 -5.46
N ALA A 82 7.91 9.71 -5.40
CA ALA A 82 8.23 8.44 -6.03
C ALA A 82 8.37 8.59 -7.57
N HIS A 83 9.38 7.91 -8.13
CA HIS A 83 9.69 7.91 -9.57
C HIS A 83 10.02 9.28 -10.16
N GLN A 84 10.47 10.23 -9.32
CA GLN A 84 11.00 11.51 -9.79
C GLN A 84 12.52 11.42 -9.95
N ASN A 85 13.09 12.27 -10.81
CA ASN A 85 14.55 12.29 -11.05
C ASN A 85 15.33 12.71 -9.79
N ASP A 86 14.68 13.50 -8.93
CA ASP A 86 15.18 14.01 -7.65
C ASP A 86 14.53 13.30 -6.46
N GLU A 87 14.05 12.06 -6.65
CA GLU A 87 13.43 11.26 -5.58
C GLU A 87 14.27 11.23 -4.30
N TYR A 88 13.65 11.62 -3.18
CA TYR A 88 14.28 11.68 -1.88
C TYR A 88 13.29 11.37 -0.74
N ILE A 89 13.84 11.12 0.45
CA ILE A 89 13.11 11.10 1.71
C ILE A 89 13.86 11.92 2.75
N GLU A 90 13.14 12.46 3.73
CA GLU A 90 13.75 13.15 4.87
C GLU A 90 14.28 12.12 5.89
N LEU A 91 15.51 12.32 6.37
CA LEU A 91 16.13 11.41 7.33
C LEU A 91 15.30 11.24 8.61
N ASP A 92 14.71 12.31 9.10
CA ASP A 92 13.86 12.27 10.29
C ASP A 92 12.67 11.32 10.11
N THR A 93 12.04 11.31 8.93
CA THR A 93 10.93 10.39 8.64
C THR A 93 11.39 8.94 8.54
N LEU A 94 12.61 8.71 8.04
CA LEU A 94 13.22 7.38 8.03
C LEU A 94 13.43 6.86 9.45
N TYR A 95 14.05 7.65 10.33
CA TYR A 95 14.28 7.27 11.71
C TYR A 95 12.97 7.01 12.47
N GLN A 96 11.98 7.89 12.33
CA GLN A 96 10.65 7.69 12.92
C GLN A 96 9.98 6.41 12.43
N SER A 97 10.14 6.07 11.15
CA SER A 97 9.58 4.84 10.58
C SER A 97 10.25 3.59 11.15
N VAL A 98 11.58 3.63 11.33
CA VAL A 98 12.33 2.53 11.97
C VAL A 98 11.89 2.35 13.43
N ASP A 99 11.79 3.44 14.20
CA ASP A 99 11.33 3.40 15.58
C ASP A 99 9.91 2.84 15.70
N THR A 100 9.00 3.28 14.83
CA THR A 100 7.62 2.76 14.76
C THR A 100 7.60 1.26 14.48
N PHE A 101 8.39 0.79 13.52
CA PHE A 101 8.50 -0.62 13.17
C PHE A 101 9.00 -1.46 14.35
N ILE A 102 10.06 -1.01 15.02
CA ILE A 102 10.62 -1.68 16.20
C ILE A 102 9.60 -1.71 17.35
N ASN A 103 8.94 -0.58 17.62
CA ASN A 103 7.96 -0.46 18.70
C ASN A 103 6.71 -1.33 18.46
N PHE A 104 6.35 -1.59 17.21
CA PHE A 104 5.21 -2.45 16.88
C PHE A 104 5.45 -3.91 17.28
N PHE A 105 6.67 -4.42 17.12
CA PHE A 105 7.05 -5.79 17.49
C PHE A 105 7.56 -5.92 18.92
N SER A 106 7.95 -4.82 19.54
CA SER A 106 8.37 -4.82 20.94
C SER A 106 7.22 -5.24 21.85
N THR A 107 7.49 -6.23 22.71
CA THR A 107 6.53 -6.78 23.70
C THR A 107 6.39 -5.91 24.95
N ARG A 108 6.99 -4.72 24.99
CA ARG A 108 6.95 -3.85 26.16
C ARG A 108 5.60 -3.15 26.26
N GLY A 109 4.70 -3.73 27.06
CA GLY A 109 3.80 -2.90 27.85
C GLY A 109 4.66 -1.90 28.63
N ARG A 110 4.40 -0.59 28.46
CA ARG A 110 4.95 0.53 29.23
C ARG A 110 6.27 0.24 29.94
N LEU A 111 7.39 0.43 29.27
CA LEU A 111 8.60 0.79 30.00
C LEU A 111 8.67 2.31 30.01
N PHE A 112 8.11 2.91 31.07
CA PHE A 112 8.54 4.22 31.54
C PHE A 112 10.06 4.17 31.68
N MET A 113 10.80 4.81 30.78
CA MET A 113 12.12 5.26 31.12
C MET A 113 11.95 6.55 31.91
N LEU A 114 12.03 6.40 33.24
CA LEU A 114 12.31 7.50 34.15
C LEU A 114 13.73 8.02 33.87
N SER A 115 13.86 9.35 33.96
CA SER A 115 15.06 10.15 34.26
C SER A 115 16.25 10.08 33.28
N ASN A 116 16.59 11.22 32.66
CA ASN A 116 17.28 12.32 33.36
C ASN A 116 16.64 13.67 32.99
#